data_AF-F5YB96-F1
#
_entry.id   AF-F5YB96-F1
#
_cell.length_a   1.000
_cell.length_b   1.000
_cell.length_c   1.000
_cell.angle_alpha   90.00
_cell.angle_beta   90.00
_cell.angle_gamma   90.00
#
_symmetry.space_group_name_H-M   'P 1'
#
loop_
_entity.id
_entity.type
_entity.pdbx_description
1 polymer ?
#
loop_
_entity_poly.entity_id
_entity_poly.type
_entity_poly.pdbx_seq_one_letter_code
_entity_poly.pdbx_strand_id
1 'polypeptide(L)'
;MKSITTIQDLVTYIKNNSSWSTATVQNVINSLGYNPADDRPESLKELSGNLADCSKHGADGGFSGFCYHSETIAFFLHNRRDIIKNLELLAEELGEDIIKMVQGFGVFRYATPPTAGEVGKALWDSGKLQDNLTTLYNVFSWFCLEEISHTWFRYLEDNPDYYAELTA
;
A
#
# COMPACT_ATOMS: atom_id res chain seq x y z
N MET A 1 -0.78 -20.33 15.57
CA MET A 1 -0.91 -19.63 14.27
C MET A 1 -0.35 -20.55 13.19
N LYS A 2 -0.93 -20.57 11.99
CA LYS A 2 -0.37 -21.33 10.85
C LYS A 2 0.93 -20.64 10.43
N SER A 3 2.01 -21.39 10.24
CA SER A 3 3.28 -20.85 9.70
C SER A 3 3.03 -20.32 8.29
N ILE A 4 3.49 -19.09 8.03
CA ILE A 4 3.43 -18.49 6.69
C ILE A 4 4.64 -19.00 5.92
N THR A 5 4.39 -19.82 4.90
CA THR A 5 5.45 -20.54 4.16
C THR A 5 5.44 -20.24 2.68
N THR A 6 4.38 -19.60 2.18
CA THR A 6 4.21 -19.22 0.78
C THR A 6 3.70 -17.78 0.66
N ILE A 7 3.83 -17.18 -0.54
CA ILE A 7 3.22 -15.87 -0.82
C ILE A 7 1.69 -15.94 -0.67
N GLN A 8 1.07 -17.07 -1.00
CA GLN A 8 -0.37 -17.27 -0.83
C GLN A 8 -0.81 -17.30 0.65
N ASP A 9 0.01 -17.84 1.56
CA ASP A 9 -0.23 -17.74 3.01
C ASP A 9 -0.15 -16.26 3.46
N LEU A 10 0.84 -15.50 2.97
CA LEU A 10 0.99 -14.05 3.25
C LEU A 10 -0.23 -13.25 2.74
N VAL A 11 -0.69 -13.51 1.51
CA VAL A 11 -1.92 -12.88 0.96
C VAL A 11 -3.11 -13.18 1.85
N THR A 12 -3.25 -14.44 2.27
CA THR A 12 -4.36 -14.88 3.13
C THR A 12 -4.30 -14.20 4.49
N TYR A 13 -3.10 -14.07 5.06
CA TYR A 13 -2.88 -13.38 6.32
C TYR A 13 -3.29 -11.91 6.22
N ILE A 14 -2.77 -11.16 5.24
CA ILE A 14 -3.06 -9.72 5.09
C ILE A 14 -4.56 -9.51 4.91
N LYS A 15 -5.21 -10.30 4.03
CA LYS A 15 -6.65 -10.22 3.80
C LYS A 15 -7.48 -10.52 5.06
N ASN A 16 -6.99 -11.35 5.98
CA ASN A 16 -7.70 -11.67 7.21
C ASN A 16 -7.45 -10.66 8.34
N ASN A 17 -6.43 -9.81 8.22
CA ASN A 17 -6.00 -8.86 9.24
C ASN A 17 -5.98 -7.41 8.73
N SER A 18 -6.74 -7.13 7.67
CA SER A 18 -6.94 -5.79 7.11
C SER A 18 -8.29 -5.71 6.37
N SER A 19 -8.68 -4.50 5.98
CA SER A 19 -9.86 -4.22 5.17
C SER A 19 -9.65 -4.36 3.66
N TRP A 20 -8.42 -4.67 3.23
CA TRP A 20 -8.03 -4.85 1.83
C TRP A 20 -8.62 -6.13 1.23
N SER A 21 -9.10 -6.04 -0.01
CA SER A 21 -9.54 -7.22 -0.77
C SER A 21 -8.35 -8.08 -1.20
N THR A 22 -8.58 -9.39 -1.38
CA THR A 22 -7.56 -10.32 -1.91
C THR A 22 -6.95 -9.81 -3.22
N ALA A 23 -7.78 -9.24 -4.12
CA ALA A 23 -7.34 -8.74 -5.40
C ALA A 23 -6.36 -7.56 -5.25
N THR A 24 -6.65 -6.60 -4.37
CA THR A 24 -5.74 -5.46 -4.12
C THR A 24 -4.41 -5.93 -3.55
N VAL A 25 -4.41 -6.87 -2.59
CA VAL A 25 -3.18 -7.43 -2.02
C VAL A 25 -2.36 -8.14 -3.10
N GLN A 26 -3.00 -8.95 -3.94
CA GLN A 26 -2.34 -9.60 -5.07
C GLN A 26 -1.78 -8.58 -6.08
N ASN A 27 -2.49 -7.49 -6.33
CA ASN A 27 -2.03 -6.44 -7.22
C ASN A 27 -0.80 -5.69 -6.68
N VAL A 28 -0.70 -5.47 -5.36
CA VAL A 28 0.53 -4.93 -4.75
C VAL A 28 1.69 -5.89 -4.98
N ILE A 29 1.51 -7.17 -4.70
CA ILE A 29 2.53 -8.21 -4.87
C ILE A 29 2.99 -8.29 -6.34
N ASN A 30 2.05 -8.28 -7.28
CA ASN A 30 2.33 -8.24 -8.71
C ASN A 30 3.13 -6.98 -9.11
N SER A 31 2.76 -5.81 -8.57
CA SER A 31 3.44 -4.54 -8.88
C SER A 31 4.87 -4.52 -8.34
N LEU A 32 5.11 -5.15 -7.20
CA LEU A 32 6.44 -5.39 -6.64
C LEU A 32 7.28 -6.42 -7.44
N GLY A 33 6.69 -7.06 -8.46
CA GLY A 33 7.36 -8.00 -9.35
C GLY A 33 7.25 -9.48 -8.96
N TYR A 34 6.41 -9.81 -7.98
CA TYR A 34 6.24 -11.19 -7.49
C TYR A 34 4.94 -11.81 -7.99
N ASN A 35 4.94 -13.13 -8.18
CA ASN A 35 3.73 -13.87 -8.54
C ASN A 35 3.06 -14.42 -7.26
N PRO A 36 1.80 -14.08 -6.96
CA PRO A 36 1.06 -14.60 -5.79
C PRO A 36 0.96 -16.12 -5.71
N ALA A 37 1.08 -16.83 -6.85
CA ALA A 37 1.06 -18.28 -6.94
C ALA A 37 2.45 -18.93 -6.77
N ASP A 38 3.51 -18.14 -6.61
CA ASP A 38 4.86 -18.66 -6.37
C ASP A 38 4.97 -19.24 -4.95
N ASP A 39 5.40 -20.49 -4.87
CA ASP A 39 5.53 -21.28 -3.65
C ASP A 39 7.00 -21.42 -3.20
N ARG A 40 7.94 -20.80 -3.92
CA ARG A 40 9.36 -20.83 -3.56
C ARG A 40 9.62 -20.03 -2.28
N PRO A 41 10.32 -20.60 -1.28
CA PRO A 41 10.68 -19.89 -0.05
C PRO A 41 11.48 -18.61 -0.29
N GLU A 42 12.34 -18.58 -1.31
CA GLU A 42 13.16 -17.41 -1.65
C GLU A 42 12.31 -16.23 -2.10
N SER A 43 11.28 -16.47 -2.92
CA SER A 43 10.35 -15.43 -3.37
C SER A 43 9.56 -14.84 -2.20
N LEU A 44 9.13 -15.68 -1.26
CA LEU A 44 8.50 -15.21 -0.03
C LEU A 44 9.48 -14.38 0.80
N LYS A 45 10.75 -14.83 0.93
CA LYS A 45 11.78 -14.12 1.69
C LYS A 45 12.05 -12.74 1.12
N GLU A 46 12.26 -12.63 -0.18
CA GLU A 46 12.51 -11.36 -0.88
C GLU A 46 11.30 -10.41 -0.79
N LEU A 47 10.09 -10.90 -1.06
CA LEU A 47 8.86 -10.11 -0.89
C LEU A 47 8.69 -9.64 0.55
N SER A 48 8.93 -10.52 1.53
CA SER A 48 8.82 -10.19 2.95
C SER A 48 9.81 -9.11 3.36
N GLY A 49 11.04 -9.15 2.82
CA GLY A 49 12.05 -8.12 2.99
C GLY A 49 11.60 -6.78 2.43
N ASN A 50 11.13 -6.74 1.18
CA ASN A 50 10.65 -5.52 0.54
C ASN A 50 9.48 -4.88 1.31
N LEU A 51 8.51 -5.67 1.78
CA LEU A 51 7.39 -5.17 2.58
C LEU A 51 7.87 -4.66 3.96
N ALA A 52 8.80 -5.36 4.61
CA ALA A 52 9.37 -4.90 5.87
C ALA A 52 10.15 -3.58 5.71
N ASP A 53 10.90 -3.42 4.62
CA ASP A 53 11.62 -2.19 4.31
C ASP A 53 10.66 -1.03 4.00
N CYS A 54 9.60 -1.29 3.21
CA CYS A 54 8.57 -0.29 2.95
C CYS A 54 7.87 0.16 4.24
N SER A 55 7.61 -0.77 5.17
CA SER A 55 7.03 -0.42 6.47
C SER A 55 7.92 0.53 7.29
N LYS A 56 9.25 0.43 7.17
CA LYS A 56 10.19 1.26 7.93
C LYS A 56 10.51 2.59 7.25
N HIS A 57 10.47 2.63 5.93
CA HIS A 57 11.01 3.73 5.14
C HIS A 57 9.96 4.47 4.30
N GLY A 58 8.75 3.93 4.19
CA GLY A 58 7.69 4.44 3.32
C GLY A 58 7.95 4.12 1.85
N ALA A 59 6.91 4.25 1.02
CA ALA A 59 6.97 3.93 -0.41
C ALA A 59 7.89 4.87 -1.21
N ASP A 60 8.14 6.08 -0.70
CA ASP A 60 9.09 7.05 -1.27
C ASP A 60 10.55 6.55 -1.18
N GLY A 61 10.82 5.48 -0.41
CA GLY A 61 12.11 4.77 -0.38
C GLY A 61 12.47 4.06 -1.69
N GLY A 62 11.54 3.96 -2.64
CA GLY A 62 11.75 3.41 -3.98
C GLY A 62 11.46 1.92 -4.07
N PHE A 63 10.26 1.56 -4.54
CA PHE A 63 9.81 0.18 -4.72
C PHE A 63 9.29 -0.04 -6.14
N SER A 64 9.64 -1.19 -6.73
CA SER A 64 9.20 -1.57 -8.08
C SER A 64 7.67 -1.45 -8.22
N GLY A 65 7.19 -0.90 -9.34
CA GLY A 65 5.76 -0.64 -9.56
C GLY A 65 5.19 0.57 -8.82
N PHE A 66 5.99 1.19 -7.92
CA PHE A 66 5.59 2.34 -7.12
C PHE A 66 6.52 3.56 -7.26
N CYS A 67 7.53 3.51 -8.14
CA CYS A 67 8.47 4.62 -8.37
C CYS A 67 8.02 5.57 -9.50
N TYR A 68 7.36 5.05 -10.54
CA TYR A 68 7.01 5.84 -11.72
C TYR A 68 5.54 6.24 -11.70
N HIS A 69 5.27 7.51 -12.01
CA HIS A 69 3.90 8.05 -12.04
C HIS A 69 2.97 7.25 -12.97
N SER A 70 3.47 6.75 -14.10
CA SER A 70 2.67 5.92 -15.00
C SER A 70 2.20 4.61 -14.35
N GLU A 71 3.02 4.02 -13.50
CA GLU A 71 2.71 2.76 -12.81
C GLU A 71 1.75 3.01 -11.65
N THR A 72 2.04 4.00 -10.80
CA THR A 72 1.19 4.31 -9.64
C THR A 72 -0.17 4.85 -10.05
N ILE A 73 -0.26 5.69 -11.08
CA ILE A 73 -1.55 6.13 -11.59
C ILE A 73 -2.38 4.94 -12.09
N ALA A 74 -1.76 4.04 -12.88
CA ALA A 74 -2.45 2.85 -13.37
C ALA A 74 -2.90 1.93 -12.22
N PHE A 75 -2.05 1.75 -11.21
CA PHE A 75 -2.35 0.99 -10.01
C PHE A 75 -3.53 1.58 -9.24
N PHE A 76 -3.52 2.89 -8.97
CA PHE A 76 -4.61 3.58 -8.30
C PHE A 76 -5.92 3.41 -9.07
N LEU A 77 -5.93 3.65 -10.38
CA LEU A 77 -7.14 3.52 -11.18
C LEU A 77 -7.72 2.10 -11.12
N HIS A 78 -6.85 1.09 -11.19
CA HIS A 78 -7.27 -0.31 -11.13
C HIS A 78 -7.86 -0.70 -9.76
N ASN A 79 -7.29 -0.17 -8.67
CA ASN A 79 -7.68 -0.51 -7.29
C ASN A 79 -8.50 0.58 -6.60
N ARG A 80 -8.97 1.59 -7.35
CA ARG A 80 -9.50 2.87 -6.86
C ARG A 80 -10.51 2.74 -5.75
N ARG A 81 -11.50 1.86 -5.95
CA ARG A 81 -12.59 1.66 -4.99
C ARG A 81 -12.09 1.16 -3.64
N ASP A 82 -11.16 0.21 -3.65
CA ASP A 82 -10.66 -0.38 -2.40
C ASP A 82 -9.73 0.61 -1.68
N ILE A 83 -8.91 1.36 -2.43
CA ILE A 83 -8.04 2.40 -1.87
C ILE A 83 -8.87 3.51 -1.21
N ILE A 84 -9.89 4.05 -1.90
CA ILE A 84 -10.76 5.09 -1.33
C ILE A 84 -11.46 4.59 -0.08
N LYS A 85 -12.01 3.37 -0.09
CA LYS A 85 -12.65 2.77 1.08
C LYS A 85 -11.68 2.73 2.27
N ASN A 86 -10.41 2.35 2.07
CA ASN A 86 -9.44 2.29 3.15
C ASN A 86 -8.99 3.69 3.63
N LEU A 87 -8.93 4.68 2.74
CA LEU A 87 -8.75 6.08 3.15
C LEU A 87 -9.93 6.60 4.00
N GLU A 88 -11.16 6.24 3.62
CA GLU A 88 -12.37 6.60 4.38
C GLU A 88 -12.37 5.94 5.77
N LEU A 89 -12.02 4.65 5.85
CA LEU A 89 -11.89 3.94 7.12
C LEU A 89 -10.82 4.54 8.01
N LEU A 90 -9.63 4.84 7.47
CA LEU A 90 -8.57 5.48 8.25
C LEU A 90 -9.00 6.86 8.77
N ALA A 91 -9.67 7.67 7.93
CA ALA A 91 -10.18 8.97 8.34
C ALA A 91 -11.20 8.84 9.48
N GLU A 92 -12.10 7.86 9.40
CA GLU A 92 -13.06 7.54 10.46
C GLU A 92 -12.36 7.12 11.76
N GLU A 93 -11.37 6.22 11.69
CA GLU A 93 -10.58 5.76 12.84
C GLU A 93 -9.83 6.91 13.54
N LEU A 94 -9.31 7.87 12.76
CA LEU A 94 -8.65 9.06 13.27
C LEU A 94 -9.63 10.13 13.78
N GLY A 95 -10.94 9.99 13.51
CA GLY A 95 -11.94 11.02 13.77
C GLY A 95 -11.71 12.29 12.96
N GLU A 96 -11.09 12.16 11.78
CA GLU A 96 -10.69 13.27 10.92
C GLU A 96 -11.50 13.27 9.60
N ASP A 97 -11.65 14.45 9.00
CA ASP A 97 -12.18 14.57 7.65
C ASP A 97 -11.17 14.03 6.63
N ILE A 98 -11.62 13.16 5.71
CA ILE A 98 -10.73 12.50 4.73
C ILE A 98 -9.92 13.50 3.89
N ILE A 99 -10.49 14.67 3.56
CA ILE A 99 -9.76 15.69 2.79
C ILE A 99 -8.60 16.23 3.64
N LYS A 100 -8.85 16.57 4.89
CA LYS A 100 -7.81 17.04 5.82
C LYS A 100 -6.74 15.99 6.07
N MET A 101 -7.14 14.74 6.26
CA MET A 101 -6.22 13.61 6.44
C MET A 101 -5.27 13.49 5.23
N VAL A 102 -5.80 13.48 4.00
CA VAL A 102 -4.99 13.42 2.78
C VAL A 102 -4.06 14.63 2.64
N GLN A 103 -4.55 15.83 2.96
CA GLN A 103 -3.70 17.04 2.96
C GLN A 103 -2.56 16.96 3.98
N GLY A 104 -2.74 16.21 5.05
CA GLY A 104 -1.74 15.96 6.11
C GLY A 104 -0.66 14.95 5.73
N PHE A 105 -0.80 14.23 4.61
CA PHE A 105 0.19 13.24 4.20
C PHE A 105 1.59 13.86 4.00
N GLY A 106 2.61 13.15 4.48
CA GLY A 106 3.98 13.67 4.62
C GLY A 106 4.63 14.14 3.31
N VAL A 107 4.20 13.59 2.18
CA VAL A 107 4.61 13.98 0.82
C VAL A 107 4.37 15.48 0.54
N PHE A 108 3.41 16.11 1.22
CA PHE A 108 3.08 17.53 1.03
C PHE A 108 3.80 18.46 2.00
N ARG A 109 4.62 17.94 2.94
CA ARG A 109 5.25 18.72 4.02
C ARG A 109 6.09 19.90 3.53
N TYR A 110 6.76 19.74 2.39
CA TYR A 110 7.66 20.76 1.82
C TYR A 110 7.12 21.37 0.51
N ALA A 111 5.85 21.13 0.21
CA ALA A 111 5.17 21.65 -0.98
C ALA A 111 3.90 22.42 -0.58
N THR A 112 3.28 23.11 -1.53
CA THR A 112 1.92 23.61 -1.33
C THR A 112 0.98 22.43 -1.24
N PRO A 113 0.23 22.24 -0.13
CA PRO A 113 -0.73 21.16 -0.03
C PRO A 113 -1.83 21.29 -1.08
N PRO A 114 -2.38 20.17 -1.59
CA PRO A 114 -3.48 20.20 -2.54
C PRO A 114 -4.70 20.87 -1.90
N THR A 115 -5.47 21.60 -2.69
CA THR A 115 -6.73 22.21 -2.24
C THR A 115 -7.79 21.13 -1.96
N ALA A 116 -8.78 21.46 -1.14
CA ALA A 116 -9.91 20.55 -0.89
C ALA A 116 -10.63 20.11 -2.18
N GLY A 117 -10.71 21.02 -3.17
CA GLY A 117 -11.28 20.71 -4.47
C GLY A 117 -10.43 19.74 -5.30
N GLU A 118 -9.11 19.83 -5.23
CA GLU A 118 -8.20 18.87 -5.90
C GLU A 118 -8.26 17.49 -5.26
N VAL A 119 -8.24 17.42 -3.93
CA VAL A 119 -8.41 16.16 -3.19
C VAL A 119 -9.76 15.54 -3.51
N GLY A 120 -10.85 16.32 -3.45
CA GLY A 120 -12.19 15.82 -3.77
C GLY A 120 -12.32 15.34 -5.22
N LYS A 121 -11.68 16.02 -6.17
CA LYS A 121 -11.61 15.54 -7.57
C LYS A 121 -10.87 14.21 -7.66
N ALA A 122 -9.72 14.08 -7.00
CA ALA A 122 -8.94 12.85 -7.06
C ALA A 122 -9.70 11.66 -6.43
N LEU A 123 -10.40 11.88 -5.32
CA LEU A 123 -11.17 10.87 -4.60
C LEU A 123 -12.47 10.47 -5.29
N TRP A 124 -13.23 11.41 -5.88
CA TRP A 124 -14.62 11.12 -6.29
C TRP A 124 -14.96 11.44 -7.73
N ASP A 125 -14.12 12.15 -8.49
CA ASP A 125 -14.43 12.40 -9.91
C ASP A 125 -14.43 11.10 -10.73
N SER A 126 -15.11 11.14 -11.88
CA SER A 126 -15.48 10.06 -12.80
C SER A 126 -14.33 9.25 -13.43
N GLY A 127 -13.11 9.33 -12.90
CA GLY A 127 -11.95 8.55 -13.36
C GLY A 127 -11.19 9.17 -14.53
N LYS A 128 -11.52 10.41 -14.92
CA LYS A 128 -10.68 11.16 -15.86
C LYS A 128 -9.44 11.64 -15.14
N LEU A 129 -8.29 11.13 -15.58
CA LEU A 129 -6.99 11.61 -15.12
C LEU A 129 -6.85 13.10 -15.48
N GLN A 130 -6.44 13.87 -14.48
CA GLN A 130 -6.07 15.26 -14.64
C GLN A 130 -4.59 15.37 -14.28
N ASP A 131 -3.78 15.90 -15.20
CA ASP A 131 -2.32 15.92 -15.05
C ASP A 131 -1.89 16.64 -13.76
N ASN A 132 -2.63 17.67 -13.34
CA ASN A 132 -2.38 18.41 -12.10
C ASN A 132 -2.70 17.62 -10.82
N LEU A 133 -3.30 16.42 -10.91
CA LEU A 133 -3.62 15.55 -9.78
C LEU A 133 -2.67 14.35 -9.67
N THR A 134 -1.64 14.27 -10.51
CA THR A 134 -0.68 13.15 -10.57
C THR A 134 -0.11 12.79 -9.20
N THR A 135 0.29 13.78 -8.40
CA THR A 135 0.83 13.55 -7.06
C THR A 135 -0.18 12.89 -6.13
N LEU A 136 -1.47 13.27 -6.20
CA LEU A 136 -2.51 12.64 -5.37
C LEU A 136 -2.69 11.16 -5.75
N TYR A 137 -2.75 10.83 -7.04
CA TYR A 137 -2.86 9.44 -7.49
C TYR A 137 -1.66 8.58 -7.08
N ASN A 138 -0.46 9.17 -7.14
CA ASN A 138 0.77 8.53 -6.70
C ASN A 138 0.70 8.19 -5.21
N VAL A 139 0.32 9.17 -4.40
CA VAL A 139 0.23 9.07 -2.94
C VAL A 139 -0.84 8.08 -2.51
N PHE A 140 -1.96 7.97 -3.23
CA PHE A 140 -2.98 6.95 -2.97
C PHE A 140 -2.47 5.52 -3.23
N SER A 141 -1.58 5.35 -4.19
CA SER A 141 -0.92 4.05 -4.44
C SER A 141 0.09 3.73 -3.35
N TRP A 142 0.88 4.72 -2.94
CA TRP A 142 1.82 4.61 -1.83
C TRP A 142 1.13 4.26 -0.52
N PHE A 143 0.01 4.92 -0.20
CA PHE A 143 -0.83 4.58 0.95
C PHE A 143 -1.22 3.09 0.95
N CYS A 144 -1.63 2.55 -0.19
CA CYS A 144 -1.99 1.13 -0.29
C CYS A 144 -0.79 0.20 -0.02
N LEU A 145 0.36 0.49 -0.62
CA LEU A 145 1.59 -0.27 -0.39
C LEU A 145 2.02 -0.20 1.09
N GLU A 146 2.01 0.99 1.69
CA GLU A 146 2.43 1.22 3.07
C GLU A 146 1.52 0.50 4.07
N GLU A 147 0.19 0.60 3.92
CA GLU A 147 -0.74 -0.07 4.83
C GLU A 147 -0.63 -1.61 4.76
N ILE A 148 -0.49 -2.16 3.54
CA ILE A 148 -0.24 -3.59 3.37
C ILE A 148 1.10 -4.01 3.99
N SER A 149 2.12 -3.18 3.82
CA SER A 149 3.46 -3.38 4.40
C SER A 149 3.42 -3.33 5.93
N HIS A 150 2.66 -2.41 6.53
CA HIS A 150 2.46 -2.30 7.97
C HIS A 150 1.70 -3.52 8.52
N THR A 151 0.65 -3.99 7.86
CA THR A 151 -0.03 -5.23 8.27
C THR A 151 0.92 -6.42 8.26
N TRP A 152 1.77 -6.55 7.24
CA TRP A 152 2.79 -7.60 7.21
C TRP A 152 3.85 -7.42 8.30
N PHE A 153 4.32 -6.20 8.53
CA PHE A 153 5.36 -5.94 9.52
C PHE A 153 4.90 -6.24 10.95
N ARG A 154 3.63 -5.96 11.29
CA ARG A 154 3.05 -6.37 12.59
C ARG A 154 3.13 -7.88 12.81
N TYR A 155 2.91 -8.69 11.77
CA TYR A 155 3.11 -10.14 11.86
C TYR A 155 4.55 -10.50 12.23
N LEU A 156 5.52 -9.84 11.61
CA LEU A 156 6.95 -10.09 11.88
C LEU A 156 7.32 -9.69 13.31
N GLU A 157 6.81 -8.57 13.81
CA GLU A 157 7.00 -8.13 15.20
C GLU A 157 6.41 -9.12 16.21
N ASP A 158 5.24 -9.68 15.90
CA ASP A 158 4.58 -10.72 16.71
C ASP A 158 5.28 -12.10 16.60
N ASN A 159 6.17 -12.30 15.62
CA ASN A 159 6.86 -13.57 15.34
C ASN A 159 8.37 -13.34 15.14
N PRO A 160 9.10 -12.92 16.19
CA PRO A 160 10.49 -12.48 16.08
C PRO A 160 11.47 -13.56 15.60
N ASP A 161 11.22 -14.83 15.91
CA ASP A 161 12.06 -15.95 15.43
C ASP A 161 11.97 -16.09 13.91
N TYR A 162 10.76 -15.99 13.35
CA TYR A 162 10.53 -15.99 11.91
C TYR A 162 11.15 -14.75 11.25
N TYR A 163 11.07 -13.59 11.91
CA TYR A 163 11.70 -12.38 11.42
C TYR A 163 13.24 -12.48 11.38
N ALA A 164 13.85 -13.10 12.39
CA ALA A 164 15.28 -13.37 12.43
C ALA A 164 15.72 -14.31 11.29
N GLU A 165 14.96 -15.38 11.02
CA GLU A 165 15.24 -16.29 9.89
C GLU A 165 15.13 -15.61 8.51
N LEU A 166 14.18 -14.69 8.35
CA LEU A 166 14.01 -13.91 7.12
C LEU A 166 15.13 -12.88 6.89
N THR A 167 15.79 -12.42 7.95
CA THR A 167 16.81 -11.35 7.88
C THR A 167 18.24 -11.86 8.03
N ALA A 168 18.43 -13.13 8.40
CA ALA A 168 19.70 -13.86 8.38
C ALA A 168 20.11 -14.29 6.96
#